data_AF-A0A1M7IIQ9-F1
#
_entry.id   AF-A0A1M7IIQ9-F1
#
_cell.length_a   1.000
_cell.length_b   1.000
_cell.length_c   1.000
_cell.angle_alpha   90.00
_cell.angle_beta   90.00
_cell.angle_gamma   90.00
#
_symmetry.space_group_name_H-M   'P 1'
#
loop_
_entity.id
_entity.type
_entity.pdbx_description
1 polymer ?
#
loop_
_entity_poly.entity_id
_entity_poly.type
_entity_poly.pdbx_seq_one_letter_code
_entity_poly.pdbx_strand_id
1 'polypeptide(L)'
;MIYTLSQLKRITIFAALIITAAFSAQAQKDTKVIGNKPRSGSANSSYDLAKGNQVGIKMNAGSKPVQLLKFNFDVENVSNDTLQFKVNVYEFNNVAPGKNLATKEIYGAVPKGKNRVTVDLEPYNIIAKKDILVAIEWLKSYHGDNHFAIGLFNGGTYHYDNGEWKKTSVAGVDFNVLVRKLKS
;
A
#
# COMPACT_ATOMS: atom_id res chain seq x y z
N MET A 1 4.59 -0.98 -68.50
CA MET A 1 3.72 -0.42 -67.45
C MET A 1 4.46 -0.54 -66.13
N ILE A 2 4.95 0.59 -65.64
CA ILE A 2 5.94 0.71 -64.56
C ILE A 2 5.19 0.60 -63.22
N TYR A 3 5.54 -0.36 -62.39
CA TYR A 3 5.04 -0.41 -61.02
C TYR A 3 5.63 0.77 -60.25
N THR A 4 4.81 1.79 -59.96
CA THR A 4 5.22 2.97 -59.21
C THR A 4 5.56 2.63 -57.76
N LEU A 5 6.65 3.21 -57.28
CA LEU A 5 7.29 3.09 -55.96
C LEU A 5 6.43 3.59 -54.76
N SER A 6 5.09 3.52 -54.85
CA SER A 6 4.15 4.03 -53.83
C SER A 6 3.55 2.95 -52.92
N GLN A 7 3.77 1.67 -53.23
CA GLN A 7 3.18 0.55 -52.47
C GLN A 7 4.10 -0.02 -51.38
N LEU A 8 5.41 0.30 -51.41
CA LEU A 8 6.37 -0.26 -50.44
C LEU A 8 6.46 0.52 -49.11
N LYS A 9 5.97 1.76 -49.04
CA LYS A 9 5.99 2.58 -47.80
C LYS A 9 4.80 2.34 -46.86
N ARG A 10 3.77 1.63 -47.30
CA ARG A 10 2.56 1.38 -46.46
C ARG A 10 2.67 0.12 -45.61
N ILE A 11 3.52 -0.83 -45.98
CA ILE A 11 3.67 -2.11 -45.25
C ILE A 11 4.56 -1.95 -44.01
N THR A 12 5.53 -1.02 -44.03
CA THR A 12 6.44 -0.82 -42.89
C THR A 12 5.78 -0.17 -41.67
N ILE A 13 4.70 0.60 -41.87
CA ILE A 13 4.05 1.35 -40.77
C ILE A 13 3.11 0.46 -39.95
N PHE A 14 2.49 -0.57 -40.55
CA PHE A 14 1.60 -1.47 -39.81
C PHE A 14 2.37 -2.47 -38.91
N ALA A 15 3.55 -2.94 -39.33
CA ALA A 15 4.36 -3.82 -38.50
C ALA A 15 4.93 -3.09 -37.25
N ALA A 16 5.33 -1.83 -37.40
CA ALA A 16 5.86 -1.05 -36.28
C ALA A 16 4.78 -0.74 -35.23
N LEU A 17 3.54 -0.44 -35.64
CA LEU A 17 2.44 -0.13 -34.72
C LEU A 17 2.02 -1.36 -33.88
N ILE A 18 2.00 -2.55 -34.51
CA ILE A 18 1.67 -3.81 -33.83
C ILE A 18 2.76 -4.22 -32.84
N ILE A 19 4.04 -4.01 -33.18
CA ILE A 19 5.16 -4.31 -32.27
C ILE A 19 5.17 -3.35 -31.07
N THR A 20 4.88 -2.06 -31.24
CA THR A 20 4.77 -1.12 -30.11
C THR A 20 3.59 -1.40 -29.18
N ALA A 21 2.47 -1.88 -29.73
CA ALA A 21 1.31 -2.29 -28.94
C ALA A 21 1.54 -3.62 -28.21
N ALA A 22 2.26 -4.56 -28.82
CA ALA A 22 2.58 -5.85 -28.21
C ALA A 22 3.58 -5.71 -27.04
N PHE A 23 4.59 -4.84 -27.13
CA PHE A 23 5.51 -4.58 -26.01
C PHE A 23 4.84 -3.84 -24.84
N SER A 24 3.91 -2.93 -25.12
CA SER A 24 3.14 -2.23 -24.08
C SER A 24 2.08 -3.14 -23.43
N ALA A 25 1.48 -4.08 -24.19
CA ALA A 25 0.57 -5.10 -23.66
C ALA A 25 1.29 -6.19 -22.84
N GLN A 26 2.48 -6.62 -23.27
CA GLN A 26 3.28 -7.64 -22.56
C GLN A 26 3.90 -7.11 -21.24
N ALA A 27 3.92 -5.79 -21.05
CA ALA A 27 4.37 -5.12 -19.85
C ALA A 27 3.24 -4.54 -19.00
N GLN A 28 1.99 -4.95 -19.20
CA GLN A 28 0.93 -4.72 -18.23
C GLN A 28 1.24 -5.57 -16.98
N LYS A 29 2.13 -5.04 -16.12
CA LYS A 29 2.53 -5.65 -14.85
C LYS A 29 1.27 -6.07 -14.12
N ASP A 30 1.12 -7.38 -13.85
CA ASP A 30 0.02 -8.00 -13.11
C ASP A 30 -0.09 -7.41 -11.69
N THR A 31 -0.60 -6.20 -11.61
CA THR A 31 -0.67 -5.40 -10.39
C THR A 31 -2.11 -5.34 -9.89
N LYS A 32 -2.24 -5.29 -8.58
CA LYS A 32 -3.54 -5.24 -7.89
C LYS A 32 -3.38 -4.42 -6.63
N VAL A 33 -4.42 -3.69 -6.24
CA VAL A 33 -4.51 -3.10 -4.90
C VAL A 33 -5.15 -4.10 -3.94
N ILE A 34 -4.51 -4.33 -2.79
CA ILE A 34 -5.05 -5.07 -1.65
C ILE A 34 -5.25 -4.12 -0.47
N GLY A 35 -6.09 -4.52 0.50
CA GLY A 35 -6.46 -3.66 1.63
C GLY A 35 -7.73 -2.86 1.35
N ASN A 36 -7.87 -1.75 2.05
CA ASN A 36 -9.07 -0.94 2.06
C ASN A 36 -9.04 0.11 0.94
N LYS A 37 -10.13 0.21 0.18
CA LYS A 37 -10.19 1.21 -0.89
C LYS A 37 -10.19 2.62 -0.29
N PRO A 38 -9.49 3.58 -0.92
CA PRO A 38 -9.63 4.98 -0.58
C PRO A 38 -11.09 5.42 -0.64
N ARG A 39 -11.55 6.19 0.34
CA ARG A 39 -12.91 6.76 0.36
C ARG A 39 -12.85 8.26 0.53
N SER A 40 -13.53 8.99 -0.36
CA SER A 40 -13.80 10.41 -0.18
C SER A 40 -14.98 10.61 0.77
N GLY A 41 -14.76 11.30 1.90
CA GLY A 41 -15.81 11.83 2.76
C GLY A 41 -16.31 10.95 3.93
N SER A 42 -15.62 9.89 4.32
CA SER A 42 -16.07 9.01 5.41
C SER A 42 -15.29 9.23 6.71
N ALA A 43 -15.92 8.93 7.85
CA ALA A 43 -15.45 9.12 9.22
C ALA A 43 -13.94 8.94 9.46
N ASN A 44 -13.46 9.51 10.57
CA ASN A 44 -12.08 9.38 11.00
C ASN A 44 -11.96 8.59 12.30
N SER A 45 -10.78 8.04 12.55
CA SER A 45 -10.41 7.53 13.87
C SER A 45 -9.01 7.99 14.24
N SER A 46 -8.83 8.26 15.52
CA SER A 46 -7.56 8.64 16.12
C SER A 46 -6.96 7.46 16.87
N TYR A 47 -5.64 7.36 16.85
CA TYR A 47 -4.89 6.38 17.63
C TYR A 47 -3.78 7.08 18.41
N ASP A 48 -3.37 6.51 19.54
CA ASP A 48 -2.31 7.08 20.36
C ASP A 48 -1.00 7.24 19.57
N LEU A 49 -0.41 8.42 19.68
CA LEU A 49 0.82 8.84 19.02
C LEU A 49 2.09 8.52 19.82
N ALA A 50 2.01 7.72 20.89
CA ALA A 50 3.17 7.30 21.65
C ALA A 50 4.18 6.50 20.81
N LYS A 51 5.47 6.68 21.09
CA LYS A 51 6.56 5.96 20.44
C LYS A 51 6.35 4.45 20.52
N GLY A 52 6.49 3.76 19.39
CA GLY A 52 6.35 2.31 19.30
C GLY A 52 4.90 1.82 19.15
N ASN A 53 3.90 2.68 19.38
CA ASN A 53 2.52 2.32 19.07
C ASN A 53 2.35 2.14 17.57
N GLN A 54 1.46 1.22 17.20
CA GLN A 54 1.21 0.88 15.81
C GLN A 54 -0.25 0.95 15.44
N VAL A 55 -0.50 1.23 14.16
CA VAL A 55 -1.82 1.18 13.54
C VAL A 55 -1.70 0.44 12.23
N GLY A 56 -2.56 -0.55 11.98
CA GLY A 56 -2.52 -1.35 10.76
C GLY A 56 -3.80 -2.08 10.46
N ILE A 57 -3.83 -2.72 9.29
CA ILE A 57 -4.97 -3.55 8.87
C ILE A 57 -4.51 -4.90 8.34
N LYS A 58 -5.39 -5.88 8.45
CA LYS A 58 -5.23 -7.15 7.77
C LYS A 58 -5.50 -6.97 6.27
N MET A 59 -4.61 -7.48 5.43
CA MET A 59 -4.76 -7.54 3.98
C MET A 59 -4.58 -8.97 3.49
N ASN A 60 -5.32 -9.35 2.44
CA ASN A 60 -5.16 -10.65 1.79
C ASN A 60 -4.25 -10.52 0.57
N ALA A 61 -3.03 -11.05 0.66
CA ALA A 61 -2.05 -11.11 -0.43
C ALA A 61 -2.31 -12.28 -1.41
N GLY A 62 -3.26 -13.16 -1.11
CA GLY A 62 -3.65 -14.30 -1.95
C GLY A 62 -2.75 -15.53 -1.79
N SER A 63 -3.07 -16.60 -2.52
CA SER A 63 -2.34 -17.88 -2.45
C SER A 63 -1.03 -17.91 -3.25
N LYS A 64 -0.86 -17.00 -4.22
CA LYS A 64 0.39 -16.83 -4.97
C LYS A 64 1.23 -15.73 -4.32
N PRO A 65 2.56 -15.87 -4.24
CA PRO A 65 3.44 -14.81 -3.76
C PRO A 65 3.28 -13.52 -4.58
N VAL A 66 3.29 -12.39 -3.88
CA VAL A 66 3.26 -11.05 -4.47
C VAL A 66 4.37 -10.19 -3.90
N GLN A 67 4.88 -9.27 -4.70
CA GLN A 67 5.77 -8.21 -4.24
C GLN A 67 4.96 -6.96 -3.88
N LEU A 68 5.25 -6.35 -2.74
CA LEU A 68 4.66 -5.08 -2.33
C LEU A 68 5.37 -3.93 -3.04
N LEU A 69 4.61 -3.00 -3.62
CA LEU A 69 5.14 -1.89 -4.42
C LEU A 69 4.92 -0.53 -3.78
N LYS A 70 3.68 -0.21 -3.38
CA LYS A 70 3.35 1.10 -2.81
C LYS A 70 2.33 0.96 -1.70
N PHE A 71 2.61 1.52 -0.55
CA PHE A 71 1.67 1.59 0.56
C PHE A 71 1.06 2.99 0.64
N ASN A 72 -0.27 3.08 0.70
CA ASN A 72 -1.00 4.33 0.68
C ASN A 72 -2.05 4.40 1.79
N PHE A 73 -2.27 5.60 2.30
CA PHE A 73 -3.32 5.90 3.27
C PHE A 73 -3.60 7.41 3.32
N ASP A 74 -4.79 7.78 3.79
CA ASP A 74 -5.18 9.17 4.06
C ASP A 74 -5.16 9.43 5.57
N VAL A 75 -4.50 10.52 5.96
CA VAL A 75 -4.38 10.93 7.38
C VAL A 75 -4.31 12.45 7.52
N GLU A 76 -4.87 12.97 8.59
CA GLU A 76 -4.64 14.32 9.06
C GLU A 76 -3.70 14.31 10.27
N ASN A 77 -2.62 15.09 10.22
CA ASN A 77 -1.81 15.43 11.38
C ASN A 77 -2.23 16.82 11.87
N VAL A 78 -2.92 16.88 13.01
CA VAL A 78 -3.59 18.12 13.47
C VAL A 78 -2.59 19.11 14.05
N SER A 79 -1.65 18.63 14.88
CA SER A 79 -0.90 19.50 15.78
C SER A 79 0.57 19.65 15.42
N ASN A 80 1.23 18.58 14.94
CA ASN A 80 2.68 18.50 14.83
C ASN A 80 3.16 18.95 13.45
N ASP A 81 4.38 19.45 13.35
CA ASP A 81 4.97 19.80 12.05
C ASP A 81 5.13 18.57 11.14
N THR A 82 5.56 17.44 11.72
CA THR A 82 5.69 16.17 11.01
C THR A 82 5.61 14.98 11.98
N LEU A 83 4.77 13.99 11.65
CA LEU A 83 4.78 12.68 12.31
C LEU A 83 5.68 11.73 11.53
N GLN A 84 6.72 11.19 12.17
CA GLN A 84 7.64 10.23 11.56
C GLN A 84 7.24 8.81 11.96
N PHE A 85 7.18 7.93 10.99
CA PHE A 85 6.79 6.54 11.19
C PHE A 85 7.70 5.58 10.42
N LYS A 86 7.69 4.31 10.80
CA LYS A 86 8.17 3.22 9.94
C LYS A 86 7.04 2.29 9.53
N VAL A 87 7.19 1.63 8.39
CA VAL A 87 6.25 0.63 7.90
C VAL A 87 6.71 -0.77 8.33
N ASN A 88 5.81 -1.51 8.95
CA ASN A 88 6.00 -2.92 9.28
C ASN A 88 5.03 -3.78 8.46
N VAL A 89 5.48 -4.96 8.02
CA VAL A 89 4.66 -5.90 7.25
C VAL A 89 4.78 -7.27 7.89
N TYR A 90 3.76 -7.71 8.60
CA TYR A 90 3.79 -8.99 9.32
C TYR A 90 3.04 -10.08 8.56
N GLU A 91 3.51 -11.32 8.68
CA GLU A 91 2.63 -12.48 8.50
C GLU A 91 1.48 -12.41 9.50
N PHE A 92 0.28 -12.86 9.13
CA PHE A 92 -0.89 -12.72 10.00
C PHE A 92 -1.77 -13.97 10.03
N ASN A 93 -2.07 -14.44 11.24
CA ASN A 93 -2.88 -15.65 11.48
C ASN A 93 -4.32 -15.35 11.95
N ASN A 94 -4.78 -14.10 11.80
CA ASN A 94 -6.05 -13.55 12.32
C ASN A 94 -6.11 -13.23 13.82
N VAL A 95 -5.15 -13.71 14.62
CA VAL A 95 -5.10 -13.47 16.07
C VAL A 95 -4.03 -12.44 16.41
N ALA A 96 -2.80 -12.66 15.93
CA ALA A 96 -1.67 -11.78 16.20
C ALA A 96 -0.72 -11.71 15.00
N PRO A 97 0.04 -10.61 14.83
CA PRO A 97 1.11 -10.57 13.85
C PRO A 97 2.25 -11.50 14.23
N GLY A 98 2.75 -12.23 13.24
CA GLY A 98 3.89 -13.12 13.32
C GLY A 98 5.18 -12.42 12.88
N LYS A 99 5.94 -13.08 12.02
CA LYS A 99 7.22 -12.57 11.52
C LYS A 99 7.04 -11.29 10.71
N ASN A 100 7.89 -10.28 10.96
CA ASN A 100 8.01 -9.11 10.07
C ASN A 100 8.77 -9.48 8.79
N LEU A 101 8.13 -9.28 7.65
CA LEU A 101 8.61 -9.53 6.30
C LEU A 101 9.47 -8.37 5.77
N ALA A 102 9.33 -7.17 6.34
CA ALA A 102 10.21 -6.04 6.05
C ALA A 102 11.53 -6.19 6.84
N THR A 103 12.58 -6.70 6.18
CA THR A 103 13.90 -6.93 6.81
C THR A 103 14.79 -5.70 6.89
N LYS A 104 14.41 -4.64 6.18
CA LYS A 104 15.06 -3.32 6.18
C LYS A 104 14.05 -2.29 6.68
N GLU A 105 14.53 -1.28 7.39
CA GLU A 105 13.68 -0.21 7.89
C GLU A 105 13.14 0.66 6.75
N ILE A 106 11.83 0.92 6.79
CA ILE A 106 11.10 1.67 5.76
C ILE A 106 10.47 2.86 6.45
N TYR A 107 10.95 4.06 6.17
CA TYR A 107 10.49 5.27 6.85
C TYR A 107 9.51 6.06 5.99
N GLY A 108 8.61 6.76 6.67
CA GLY A 108 7.71 7.74 6.08
C GLY A 108 7.46 8.89 7.03
N ALA A 109 6.78 9.91 6.51
CA ALA A 109 6.45 11.11 7.23
C ALA A 109 5.04 11.59 6.86
N VAL A 110 4.34 12.15 7.84
CA VAL A 110 3.06 12.84 7.66
C VAL A 110 3.27 14.32 7.99
N PRO A 111 3.34 15.20 6.98
CA PRO A 111 3.36 16.65 7.20
C PRO A 111 2.12 17.11 7.98
N LYS A 112 2.17 18.30 8.58
CA LYS A 112 0.98 18.91 9.18
C LYS A 112 -0.18 19.05 8.17
N GLY A 113 -1.40 18.85 8.63
CA GLY A 113 -2.63 18.93 7.82
C GLY A 113 -3.05 17.60 7.21
N LYS A 114 -3.97 17.66 6.24
CA LYS A 114 -4.54 16.50 5.54
C LYS A 114 -3.63 16.06 4.41
N ASN A 115 -3.29 14.77 4.40
CA ASN A 115 -2.34 14.20 3.46
C ASN A 115 -2.83 12.85 2.93
N ARG A 116 -2.65 12.65 1.62
CA ARG A 116 -2.51 11.31 1.05
C ARG A 116 -1.03 10.94 1.15
N VAL A 117 -0.72 9.95 1.97
CA VAL A 117 0.65 9.45 2.13
C VAL A 117 0.86 8.26 1.19
N THR A 118 1.99 8.26 0.49
CA THR A 118 2.45 7.13 -0.33
C THR A 118 3.89 6.81 0.04
N VAL A 119 4.15 5.57 0.45
CA VAL A 119 5.49 5.04 0.73
C VAL A 119 5.86 4.06 -0.38
N ASP A 120 7.03 4.26 -1.01
CA ASP A 120 7.56 3.33 -2.00
C ASP A 120 8.17 2.11 -1.30
N LEU A 121 7.58 0.94 -1.57
CA LEU A 121 8.01 -0.35 -1.02
C LEU A 121 8.81 -1.19 -2.03
N GLU A 122 8.78 -0.82 -3.32
CA GLU A 122 9.43 -1.60 -4.38
C GLU A 122 10.94 -1.84 -4.13
N PRO A 123 11.73 -0.85 -3.65
CA PRO A 123 13.16 -1.04 -3.37
C PRO A 123 13.48 -2.07 -2.27
N TYR A 124 12.49 -2.40 -1.43
CA TYR A 124 12.66 -3.29 -0.29
C TYR A 124 12.40 -4.76 -0.63
N ASN A 125 11.88 -5.05 -1.83
CA ASN A 125 11.60 -6.40 -2.34
C ASN A 125 10.83 -7.30 -1.33
N ILE A 126 9.83 -6.73 -0.67
CA ILE A 126 9.03 -7.43 0.33
C ILE A 126 8.09 -8.40 -0.39
N ILE A 127 8.26 -9.69 -0.13
CA ILE A 127 7.42 -10.75 -0.70
C ILE A 127 6.43 -11.23 0.35
N ALA A 128 5.14 -11.22 0.00
CA ALA A 128 4.05 -11.65 0.87
C ALA A 128 3.17 -12.71 0.21
N LYS A 129 2.50 -13.50 1.05
CA LYS A 129 1.51 -14.51 0.66
C LYS A 129 0.53 -14.70 1.83
N LYS A 130 -0.70 -15.14 1.54
CA LYS A 130 -1.79 -15.31 2.51
C LYS A 130 -2.20 -13.98 3.16
N ASP A 131 -2.71 -14.03 4.39
CA ASP A 131 -3.06 -12.84 5.16
C ASP A 131 -1.79 -12.21 5.76
N ILE A 132 -1.70 -10.90 5.64
CA ILE A 132 -0.63 -10.06 6.21
C ILE A 132 -1.24 -8.92 7.02
N LEU A 133 -0.47 -8.37 7.95
CA LEU A 133 -0.79 -7.13 8.63
C LEU A 133 0.20 -6.06 8.18
N VAL A 134 -0.29 -4.99 7.57
CA VAL A 134 0.54 -3.82 7.23
C VAL A 134 0.23 -2.73 8.24
N ALA A 135 1.25 -2.26 8.94
CA ALA A 135 1.12 -1.28 10.00
C ALA A 135 2.16 -0.17 9.85
N ILE A 136 1.83 1.01 10.36
CA ILE A 136 2.82 2.04 10.68
C ILE A 136 3.14 1.99 12.17
N GLU A 137 4.37 2.33 12.54
CA GLU A 137 4.84 2.48 13.91
C GLU A 137 5.43 3.87 14.12
N TRP A 138 5.00 4.57 15.16
CA TRP A 138 5.51 5.90 15.48
C TRP A 138 6.95 5.84 16.00
N LEU A 139 7.85 6.64 15.42
CA LEU A 139 9.27 6.65 15.81
C LEU A 139 9.53 7.47 17.10
N LYS A 140 8.60 8.35 17.45
CA LYS A 140 8.64 9.26 18.60
C LYS A 140 7.24 9.40 19.16
N SER A 141 7.13 9.91 20.39
CA SER A 141 5.85 10.31 20.97
C SER A 141 5.49 11.71 20.50
N TYR A 142 4.25 11.90 20.05
CA TYR A 142 3.72 13.20 19.64
C TYR A 142 2.51 13.60 20.46
N HIS A 143 2.14 14.89 20.42
CA HIS A 143 0.98 15.43 21.12
C HIS A 143 -0.14 15.76 20.13
N GLY A 144 -1.37 15.89 20.62
CA GLY A 144 -2.55 16.14 19.79
C GLY A 144 -3.03 14.90 19.04
N ASP A 145 -3.83 15.12 18.00
CA ASP A 145 -4.56 14.05 17.31
C ASP A 145 -4.04 13.78 15.90
N ASN A 146 -4.23 12.52 15.49
CA ASN A 146 -4.24 12.12 14.09
C ASN A 146 -5.67 11.73 13.70
N HIS A 147 -6.04 11.97 12.45
CA HIS A 147 -7.31 11.49 11.91
C HIS A 147 -7.05 10.62 10.70
N PHE A 148 -7.02 9.31 10.89
CA PHE A 148 -6.98 8.37 9.77
C PHE A 148 -8.37 8.25 9.15
N ALA A 149 -8.42 8.28 7.82
CA ALA A 149 -9.65 7.97 7.11
C ALA A 149 -10.04 6.50 7.38
N ILE A 150 -11.29 6.26 7.76
CA ILE A 150 -11.81 4.90 8.00
C ILE A 150 -12.94 4.54 7.05
N GLY A 151 -13.08 3.23 6.83
CA GLY A 151 -14.27 2.60 6.25
C GLY A 151 -14.94 1.68 7.26
N LEU A 152 -16.26 1.58 7.19
CA LEU A 152 -17.02 0.62 8.01
C LEU A 152 -17.01 -0.79 7.37
N PHE A 153 -17.02 -1.81 8.22
CA PHE A 153 -17.14 -3.24 7.86
C PHE A 153 -16.05 -3.77 6.91
N ASN A 154 -14.84 -3.21 6.97
CA ASN A 154 -13.72 -3.53 6.09
C ASN A 154 -12.60 -4.35 6.77
N GLY A 155 -12.94 -5.15 7.77
CA GLY A 155 -11.99 -6.03 8.48
C GLY A 155 -11.39 -5.45 9.77
N GLY A 156 -11.60 -4.15 10.02
CA GLY A 156 -11.22 -3.46 11.25
C GLY A 156 -9.77 -2.97 11.29
N THR A 157 -9.45 -2.14 12.28
CA THR A 157 -8.09 -1.67 12.55
C THR A 157 -7.48 -2.47 13.69
N TYR A 158 -6.26 -2.93 13.48
CA TYR A 158 -5.40 -3.47 14.52
C TYR A 158 -4.49 -2.34 15.02
N HIS A 159 -4.39 -2.20 16.33
CA HIS A 159 -3.49 -1.24 16.95
C HIS A 159 -2.67 -1.93 18.04
N TYR A 160 -1.40 -1.55 18.13
CA TYR A 160 -0.49 -2.01 19.16
C TYR A 160 -0.27 -0.86 20.12
N ASP A 161 -0.66 -1.05 21.38
CA ASP A 161 -0.40 -0.13 22.47
C ASP A 161 -0.06 -0.94 23.73
N ASN A 162 0.77 -0.38 24.61
CA ASN A 162 1.09 -0.97 25.93
C ASN A 162 1.49 -2.45 25.93
N GLY A 163 2.14 -2.93 24.86
CA GLY A 163 2.65 -4.30 24.77
C GLY A 163 1.68 -5.31 24.16
N GLU A 164 0.49 -4.90 23.72
CA GLU A 164 -0.54 -5.81 23.22
C GLU A 164 -1.19 -5.32 21.92
N TRP A 165 -1.63 -6.27 21.10
CA TRP A 165 -2.41 -5.99 19.89
C TRP A 165 -3.90 -6.02 20.23
N LYS A 166 -4.59 -4.93 19.88
CA LYS A 166 -6.03 -4.76 20.01
C LYS A 166 -6.67 -4.61 18.64
N LYS A 167 -7.97 -4.89 18.56
CA LYS A 167 -8.75 -4.80 17.32
C LYS A 167 -10.01 -3.96 17.50
N THR A 168 -10.13 -2.92 16.67
CA THR A 168 -11.38 -2.19 16.45
C THR A 168 -12.11 -2.82 15.26
N SER A 169 -13.09 -3.69 15.52
CA SER A 169 -13.67 -4.57 14.49
C SER A 169 -14.55 -3.88 13.44
N VAL A 170 -15.20 -2.78 13.80
CA VAL A 170 -16.24 -2.14 12.94
C VAL A 170 -15.64 -1.16 11.93
N ALA A 171 -14.52 -0.52 12.28
CA ALA A 171 -13.87 0.51 11.48
C ALA A 171 -12.42 0.16 11.21
N GLY A 172 -12.04 0.15 9.93
CA GLY A 172 -10.67 -0.06 9.47
C GLY A 172 -10.14 1.16 8.73
N VAL A 173 -8.92 1.57 9.04
CA VAL A 173 -8.21 2.64 8.31
C VAL A 173 -8.07 2.31 6.83
N ASP A 174 -8.00 3.31 5.96
CA ASP A 174 -8.02 3.18 4.49
C ASP A 174 -6.71 2.65 3.86
N PHE A 175 -5.88 2.01 4.69
CA PHE A 175 -4.60 1.45 4.31
C PHE A 175 -4.75 0.51 3.12
N ASN A 176 -3.92 0.70 2.10
CA ASN A 176 -3.88 -0.19 0.95
C ASN A 176 -2.47 -0.32 0.38
N VAL A 177 -2.23 -1.45 -0.28
CA VAL A 177 -0.95 -1.73 -0.93
C VAL A 177 -1.17 -2.12 -2.38
N LEU A 178 -0.47 -1.44 -3.29
CA LEU A 178 -0.28 -1.91 -4.65
C LEU A 178 0.72 -3.06 -4.62
N VAL A 179 0.32 -4.22 -5.14
CA VAL A 179 1.15 -5.42 -5.23
C VAL A 179 1.31 -5.86 -6.68
N ARG A 180 2.40 -6.58 -6.96
CA ARG A 180 2.67 -7.26 -8.24
C ARG A 180 2.70 -8.76 -8.01
N LYS A 181 1.93 -9.52 -8.79
CA LYS A 181 2.00 -10.98 -8.77
C LYS A 181 3.36 -11.43 -9.27
N LEU A 182 3.98 -12.35 -8.55
CA LEU A 182 5.17 -13.03 -9.05
C LEU A 182 4.74 -14.17 -9.98
N LYS A 183 5.41 -14.28 -11.12
CA LYS A 183 5.22 -15.42 -12.02
C LYS A 183 5.77 -16.65 -11.29
N SER A 184 4.90 -17.65 -11.12
CA SER A 184 5.23 -18.98 -10.62
C SER A 184 5.94 -19.79 -11.69
#